data_AF-A0A532EXM9-F1
#
_entry.id   AF-A0A532EXM9-F1
#
_cell.length_a   1.000
_cell.length_b   1.000
_cell.length_c   1.000
_cell.angle_alpha   90.00
_cell.angle_beta   90.00
_cell.angle_gamma   90.00
#
_symmetry.space_group_name_H-M   'P 1'
#
loop_
_entity.id
_entity.type
_entity.pdbx_description
1 polymer ?
#
loop_
_entity_poly.entity_id
_entity_poly.type
_entity_poly.pdbx_seq_one_letter_code
_entity_poly.pdbx_strand_id
1 'polypeptide(L)'
;MASPRQTASASQPSLLAEQQRLEEDAQRQRHWKRWGPYLSERAWGTVREDYSPHGTAWEAFPHDHARSRAYRWNEDGLAGICDRHQLICFAVALWNGRDPILKERVFGLTGNEGNHGEGVKECYFYLDSTPTHSYMKYLYKYPHAAFPYTRLVEENRRRGRRDPEFELIDSGVFDENRYFDVFVEYAKASPEDLCIRIQVVNRGPEQAELTLLPTIWYRNTWSWGSDIRRPRFRQGESTNQMGVIETQHDYYGLRRLLCEGEPPLLFTENETNSRRLYGDQEGARYVKDSFHDYVVQGEKDAVNPDHLGTKAAAQYVLTLAPGATKTIKLRFTNDAQIPGFANQDFDTVFSTRLKEANEFYDSLAP
;
A
#
# COMPACT_ATOMS: atom_id res chain seq x y z
N MET A 1 62.04 12.60 -34.88
CA MET A 1 60.82 13.07 -34.18
C MET A 1 59.82 11.92 -34.20
N ALA A 2 59.58 11.29 -33.06
CA ALA A 2 58.59 10.21 -32.96
C ALA A 2 57.21 10.83 -32.71
N SER A 3 56.22 10.49 -33.55
CA SER A 3 54.83 10.91 -33.38
C SER A 3 54.27 10.37 -32.06
N PRO A 4 53.50 11.15 -31.30
CA PRO A 4 52.83 10.65 -30.10
C PRO A 4 51.69 9.71 -30.52
N ARG A 5 51.71 8.49 -30.00
CA ARG A 5 50.56 7.57 -30.07
C ARG A 5 49.39 8.23 -29.35
N GLN A 6 48.33 8.53 -30.10
CA GLN A 6 47.01 8.77 -29.52
C GLN A 6 46.58 7.47 -28.82
N THR A 7 46.60 7.46 -27.50
CA THR A 7 45.84 6.50 -26.71
C THR A 7 44.38 6.81 -26.93
N ALA A 8 43.70 5.99 -27.74
CA ALA A 8 42.25 5.96 -27.80
C ALA A 8 41.73 5.78 -26.37
N SER A 9 40.95 6.75 -25.88
CA SER A 9 40.19 6.60 -24.64
C SER A 9 39.29 5.37 -24.82
N ALA A 10 39.52 4.33 -24.03
CA ALA A 10 38.57 3.24 -23.92
C ALA A 10 37.23 3.88 -23.49
N SER A 11 36.22 3.80 -24.36
CA SER A 11 34.86 4.21 -24.01
C SER A 11 34.49 3.43 -22.75
N GLN A 12 34.22 4.13 -21.65
CA GLN A 12 33.63 3.49 -20.48
C GLN A 12 32.38 2.74 -20.95
N PRO A 13 32.17 1.48 -20.55
CA PRO A 13 30.94 0.78 -20.89
C PRO A 13 29.77 1.64 -20.44
N SER A 14 28.79 1.84 -21.32
CA SER A 14 27.57 2.56 -20.98
C SER A 14 26.93 1.88 -19.77
N LEU A 15 26.73 2.65 -18.69
CA LEU A 15 26.08 2.15 -17.49
C LEU A 15 24.71 1.56 -17.82
N LEU A 16 24.33 0.51 -17.12
CA LEU A 16 22.96 -0.02 -17.18
C LEU A 16 21.99 1.06 -16.67
N ALA A 17 20.75 1.03 -17.14
CA ALA A 17 19.77 2.07 -16.81
C ALA A 17 19.58 2.27 -15.30
N GLU A 18 19.57 1.18 -14.52
CA GLU A 18 19.46 1.26 -13.06
C GLU A 18 20.71 1.85 -12.40
N GLN A 19 21.90 1.58 -12.92
CA GLN A 19 23.15 2.18 -12.45
C GLN A 19 23.17 3.69 -12.75
N GLN A 20 22.72 4.09 -13.93
CA GLN A 20 22.55 5.50 -14.27
C GLN A 20 21.60 6.20 -13.30
N ARG A 21 20.45 5.59 -12.97
CA ARG A 21 19.51 6.17 -11.99
C ARG A 21 20.12 6.29 -10.59
N LEU A 22 20.95 5.33 -10.18
CA LEU A 22 21.68 5.39 -8.91
C LEU A 22 22.67 6.56 -8.89
N GLU A 23 23.38 6.81 -9.99
CA GLU A 23 24.28 7.97 -10.11
C GLU A 23 23.52 9.30 -10.12
N GLU A 24 22.42 9.39 -10.87
CA GLU A 24 21.55 10.56 -10.89
C GLU A 24 21.00 10.90 -9.48
N ASP A 25 20.62 9.87 -8.71
CA ASP A 25 20.15 10.01 -7.32
C ASP A 25 21.27 10.42 -6.37
N ALA A 26 22.45 9.80 -6.47
CA ALA A 26 23.63 10.12 -5.67
C ALA A 26 24.10 11.57 -5.91
N GLN A 27 24.05 12.04 -7.16
CA GLN A 27 24.38 13.40 -7.55
C GLN A 27 23.22 14.39 -7.34
N ARG A 28 22.06 13.92 -6.85
CA ARG A 28 20.84 14.71 -6.62
C ARG A 28 20.30 15.41 -7.87
N GLN A 29 20.54 14.85 -9.05
CA GLN A 29 19.98 15.35 -10.31
C GLN A 29 18.53 14.91 -10.50
N ARG A 30 18.22 13.65 -10.12
CA ARG A 30 16.87 13.10 -10.12
C ARG A 30 16.64 12.29 -8.86
N HIS A 31 15.54 12.54 -8.18
CA HIS A 31 15.24 11.93 -6.88
C HIS A 31 14.48 10.60 -7.04
N TRP A 32 15.10 9.61 -7.67
CA TRP A 32 14.45 8.32 -7.92
C TRP A 32 13.97 7.64 -6.64
N LYS A 33 14.71 7.79 -5.52
CA LYS A 33 14.33 7.24 -4.21
C LYS A 33 13.34 8.11 -3.42
N ARG A 34 12.68 9.08 -4.08
CA ARG A 34 11.66 9.89 -3.40
C ARG A 34 10.47 9.06 -2.95
N TRP A 35 9.99 8.19 -3.83
CA TRP A 35 8.85 7.31 -3.60
C TRP A 35 9.34 5.86 -3.56
N GLY A 36 8.92 5.10 -2.55
CA GLY A 36 9.37 3.72 -2.39
C GLY A 36 8.60 2.98 -1.31
N PRO A 37 9.00 1.73 -1.01
CA PRO A 37 8.36 0.87 -0.04
C PRO A 37 8.82 1.25 1.38
N TYR A 38 8.68 2.53 1.74
CA TYR A 38 9.04 3.05 3.06
C TYR A 38 7.87 2.97 4.06
N LEU A 39 6.73 2.43 3.62
CA LEU A 39 5.57 2.14 4.44
C LEU A 39 5.68 0.74 5.03
N SER A 40 5.45 0.60 6.34
CA SER A 40 5.44 -0.72 6.97
C SER A 40 4.14 -1.46 6.68
N GLU A 41 4.16 -2.79 6.58
CA GLU A 41 2.93 -3.59 6.49
C GLU A 41 2.14 -3.62 7.83
N ARG A 42 2.82 -3.28 8.93
CA ARG A 42 2.32 -3.34 10.32
C ARG A 42 3.00 -2.26 11.18
N ALA A 43 2.22 -1.39 11.83
CA ALA A 43 2.75 -0.35 12.73
C ALA A 43 2.17 -0.36 14.16
N TRP A 44 1.16 -1.20 14.43
CA TRP A 44 0.56 -1.34 15.76
C TRP A 44 1.46 -2.12 16.73
N GLY A 45 1.26 -1.96 18.03
CA GLY A 45 2.01 -2.67 19.07
C GLY A 45 3.52 -2.38 19.05
N THR A 46 3.92 -1.14 18.75
CA THR A 46 5.33 -0.73 18.69
C THR A 46 5.71 0.22 19.81
N VAL A 47 6.95 0.16 20.28
CA VAL A 47 7.47 1.02 21.36
C VAL A 47 7.38 2.51 21.02
N ARG A 48 7.46 2.89 19.74
CA ARG A 48 7.33 4.30 19.32
C ARG A 48 5.92 4.85 19.54
N GLU A 49 4.92 3.98 19.47
CA GLU A 49 3.51 4.33 19.63
C GLU A 49 3.00 4.03 21.05
N ASP A 50 3.89 3.66 21.97
CA ASP A 50 3.56 3.36 23.35
C ASP A 50 3.49 4.63 24.20
N TYR A 51 2.27 4.93 24.65
CA TYR A 51 1.96 6.03 25.57
C TYR A 51 1.36 5.51 26.89
N SER A 52 1.48 4.21 27.15
CA SER A 52 1.02 3.61 28.39
C SER A 52 1.91 4.01 29.58
N PRO A 53 1.35 4.05 30.80
CA PRO A 53 2.13 4.40 31.99
C PRO A 53 3.20 3.35 32.37
N HIS A 54 3.16 2.15 31.79
CA HIS A 54 3.97 1.00 32.21
C HIS A 54 4.80 0.35 31.08
N GLY A 55 4.82 0.92 29.88
CA GLY A 55 5.62 0.35 28.78
C GLY A 55 4.99 -0.91 28.16
N THR A 56 3.67 -1.00 28.11
CA THR A 56 2.90 -2.13 27.58
C THR A 56 2.46 -1.87 26.14
N ALA A 57 3.43 -1.67 25.24
CA ALA A 57 3.21 -1.25 23.85
C ALA A 57 2.20 -2.12 23.08
N TRP A 58 2.29 -3.45 23.26
CA TRP A 58 1.45 -4.42 22.57
C TRP A 58 -0.02 -4.33 22.96
N GLU A 59 -0.30 -4.12 24.25
CA GLU A 59 -1.66 -3.98 24.79
C GLU A 59 -2.22 -2.56 24.63
N ALA A 60 -1.36 -1.55 24.59
CA ALA A 60 -1.77 -0.14 24.52
C ALA A 60 -2.24 0.28 23.13
N PHE A 61 -1.66 -0.31 22.09
CA PHE A 61 -2.06 -0.08 20.70
C PHE A 61 -2.17 -1.41 19.94
N PRO A 62 -3.21 -2.22 20.25
CA PRO A 62 -3.41 -3.53 19.63
C PRO A 62 -3.87 -3.39 18.17
N HIS A 63 -3.84 -4.50 17.45
CA HIS A 63 -4.33 -4.57 16.07
C HIS A 63 -5.75 -4.01 15.88
N ASP A 64 -6.68 -4.22 16.82
CA ASP A 64 -8.05 -3.70 16.72
C ASP A 64 -8.07 -2.17 16.62
N HIS A 65 -7.23 -1.48 17.40
CA HIS A 65 -7.15 -0.03 17.38
C HIS A 65 -6.47 0.50 16.10
N ALA A 66 -5.63 -0.30 15.42
CA ALA A 66 -4.85 0.11 14.24
C ALA A 66 -5.71 0.71 13.13
N ARG A 67 -6.94 0.20 12.97
CA ARG A 67 -7.89 0.70 11.96
C ARG A 67 -8.49 2.06 12.32
N SER A 68 -8.62 2.34 13.62
CA SER A 68 -9.39 3.46 14.15
C SER A 68 -8.52 4.58 14.71
N ARG A 69 -7.23 4.33 14.98
CA ARG A 69 -6.30 5.28 15.59
C ARG A 69 -5.26 5.75 14.57
N ALA A 70 -5.13 7.06 14.41
CA ALA A 70 -4.08 7.65 13.59
C ALA A 70 -2.71 7.43 14.26
N TYR A 71 -1.71 7.08 13.45
CA TYR A 71 -0.34 6.91 13.92
C TYR A 71 0.34 8.26 14.08
N ARG A 72 1.30 8.35 15.00
CA ARG A 72 2.04 9.59 15.24
C ARG A 72 3.39 9.61 14.54
N TRP A 73 4.12 8.50 14.58
CA TRP A 73 5.52 8.47 14.12
C TRP A 73 5.69 7.80 12.77
N ASN A 74 4.76 6.93 12.38
CA ASN A 74 4.79 6.24 11.11
C ASN A 74 3.37 6.09 10.52
N GLU A 75 3.24 5.26 9.51
CA GLU A 75 1.98 4.76 8.93
C GLU A 75 2.18 3.30 8.53
N ASP A 76 1.09 2.55 8.37
CA ASP A 76 1.10 1.22 7.78
C ASP A 76 0.11 1.05 6.63
N GLY A 77 0.34 0.06 5.78
CA GLY A 77 -0.56 -0.29 4.70
C GLY A 77 -0.05 -1.48 3.89
N LEU A 78 -0.99 -2.30 3.42
CA LEU A 78 -0.71 -3.50 2.66
C LEU A 78 -0.14 -3.17 1.27
N ALA A 79 1.02 -3.73 0.93
CA ALA A 79 1.70 -3.55 -0.35
C ALA A 79 1.96 -2.08 -0.71
N GLY A 80 2.16 -1.24 0.31
CA GLY A 80 2.13 0.21 0.15
C GLY A 80 3.44 0.87 -0.21
N ILE A 81 3.34 2.10 -0.69
CA ILE A 81 4.45 3.01 -0.93
C ILE A 81 4.19 4.35 -0.25
N CYS A 82 5.24 5.10 0.03
CA CYS A 82 5.11 6.49 0.42
C CYS A 82 6.32 7.30 -0.06
N ASP A 83 6.25 8.61 0.09
CA ASP A 83 7.46 9.41 -0.03
C ASP A 83 8.43 9.12 1.13
N ARG A 84 9.71 9.47 0.99
CA ARG A 84 10.75 9.24 2.01
C ARG A 84 10.51 9.95 3.35
N HIS A 85 9.62 10.95 3.41
CA HIS A 85 9.20 11.61 4.64
C HIS A 85 7.88 11.06 5.19
N GLN A 86 7.24 10.14 4.45
CA GLN A 86 5.97 9.49 4.75
C GLN A 86 4.85 10.52 4.99
N LEU A 87 4.79 11.52 4.12
CA LEU A 87 3.72 12.53 4.12
C LEU A 87 2.53 12.04 3.32
N ILE A 88 2.77 11.52 2.11
CA ILE A 88 1.77 10.93 1.23
C ILE A 88 2.00 9.43 1.16
N CYS A 89 1.01 8.66 1.57
CA CYS A 89 1.02 7.21 1.59
C CYS A 89 -0.02 6.67 0.61
N PHE A 90 0.30 5.52 0.00
CA PHE A 90 -0.60 4.76 -0.84
C PHE A 90 -0.49 3.27 -0.49
N ALA A 91 -1.61 2.56 -0.44
CA ALA A 91 -1.67 1.11 -0.22
C ALA A 91 -2.98 0.54 -0.76
N VAL A 92 -3.10 -0.78 -0.78
CA VAL A 92 -4.35 -1.45 -1.12
C VAL A 92 -5.11 -1.84 0.13
N ALA A 93 -6.44 -1.73 0.08
CA ALA A 93 -7.34 -2.31 1.06
C ALA A 93 -8.31 -3.29 0.38
N LEU A 94 -8.62 -4.39 1.06
CA LEU A 94 -9.34 -5.53 0.47
C LEU A 94 -10.49 -5.97 1.37
N TRP A 95 -11.60 -6.39 0.76
CA TRP A 95 -12.69 -7.06 1.46
C TRP A 95 -13.32 -8.14 0.59
N ASN A 96 -13.33 -9.38 1.07
CA ASN A 96 -13.85 -10.55 0.34
C ASN A 96 -15.37 -10.77 0.56
N GLY A 97 -16.07 -9.78 1.11
CA GLY A 97 -17.50 -9.88 1.45
C GLY A 97 -17.80 -10.67 2.74
N ARG A 98 -16.79 -11.25 3.40
CA ARG A 98 -16.95 -12.12 4.57
C ARG A 98 -16.07 -11.74 5.76
N ASP A 99 -14.93 -11.10 5.50
CA ASP A 99 -13.98 -10.69 6.51
C ASP A 99 -14.66 -9.66 7.45
N PRO A 100 -14.59 -9.82 8.79
CA PRO A 100 -15.21 -8.88 9.71
C PRO A 100 -14.58 -7.48 9.67
N ILE A 101 -13.45 -7.33 8.97
CA ILE A 101 -12.71 -6.08 8.88
C ILE A 101 -12.21 -5.86 7.46
N LEU A 102 -12.12 -4.60 7.06
CA LEU A 102 -11.39 -4.20 5.87
C LEU A 102 -9.90 -4.53 6.05
N LYS A 103 -9.33 -5.35 5.17
CA LYS A 103 -7.93 -5.75 5.19
C LYS A 103 -7.08 -4.62 4.63
N GLU A 104 -6.62 -3.73 5.51
CA GLU A 104 -5.74 -2.60 5.16
C GLU A 104 -4.25 -2.87 5.46
N ARG A 105 -3.96 -3.87 6.29
CA ARG A 105 -2.65 -4.13 6.87
C ARG A 105 -2.50 -5.60 7.23
N VAL A 106 -1.25 -6.02 7.44
CA VAL A 106 -0.91 -7.39 7.84
C VAL A 106 -1.34 -7.64 9.28
N PHE A 107 -2.04 -8.77 9.50
CA PHE A 107 -2.33 -9.29 10.82
C PHE A 107 -1.16 -10.09 11.41
N GLY A 108 -1.04 -10.07 12.72
CA GLY A 108 -0.06 -10.83 13.47
C GLY A 108 -0.42 -10.92 14.94
N LEU A 109 0.37 -11.68 15.68
CA LEU A 109 0.28 -11.89 17.11
C LEU A 109 1.29 -11.00 17.82
N THR A 110 0.91 -10.47 18.98
CA THR A 110 1.85 -9.85 19.93
C THR A 110 2.74 -10.90 20.60
N GLY A 111 3.78 -10.45 21.30
CA GLY A 111 4.67 -11.34 22.05
C GLY A 111 3.96 -12.21 23.11
N ASN A 112 2.86 -11.72 23.67
CA ASN A 112 2.05 -12.45 24.66
C ASN A 112 1.01 -13.39 24.03
N GLU A 113 0.83 -13.33 22.71
CA GLU A 113 -0.16 -14.11 21.98
C GLU A 113 0.45 -15.30 21.23
N GLY A 114 1.69 -15.17 20.78
CA GLY A 114 2.42 -16.26 20.11
C GLY A 114 3.22 -17.12 21.08
N ASN A 115 3.23 -18.44 20.85
CA ASN A 115 4.04 -19.38 21.63
C ASN A 115 5.56 -19.21 21.39
N HIS A 116 5.95 -18.59 20.27
CA HIS A 116 7.32 -18.18 19.94
C HIS A 116 7.54 -16.66 19.88
N GLY A 117 6.59 -15.87 20.41
CA GLY A 117 6.66 -14.41 20.45
C GLY A 117 5.84 -13.73 19.36
N GLU A 118 6.26 -12.54 18.94
CA GLU A 118 5.56 -11.78 17.90
C GLU A 118 5.67 -12.50 16.55
N GLY A 119 4.56 -12.67 15.85
CA GLY A 119 4.53 -13.43 14.59
C GLY A 119 3.44 -12.94 13.64
N VAL A 120 3.83 -12.66 12.40
CA VAL A 120 2.89 -12.36 11.30
C VAL A 120 2.11 -13.62 10.94
N LYS A 121 0.79 -13.51 10.73
CA LYS A 121 -0.09 -14.64 10.39
C LYS A 121 -0.76 -14.46 9.03
N GLU A 122 0.01 -13.92 8.07
CA GLU A 122 -0.42 -13.60 6.71
C GLU A 122 0.52 -14.25 5.69
N CYS A 123 0.06 -14.41 4.45
CA CYS A 123 0.89 -14.93 3.37
C CYS A 123 1.11 -13.84 2.31
N TYR A 124 2.29 -13.22 2.34
CA TYR A 124 2.73 -12.23 1.36
C TYR A 124 4.20 -12.37 1.01
N PHE A 125 4.57 -11.83 -0.15
CA PHE A 125 5.88 -12.00 -0.75
C PHE A 125 6.32 -10.73 -1.46
N TYR A 126 7.52 -10.24 -1.13
CA TYR A 126 8.24 -9.28 -1.96
C TYR A 126 8.88 -10.05 -3.11
N LEU A 127 8.40 -9.83 -4.32
CA LEU A 127 8.82 -10.59 -5.51
C LEU A 127 9.95 -9.89 -6.27
N ASP A 128 9.93 -8.56 -6.31
CA ASP A 128 10.95 -7.77 -7.02
C ASP A 128 11.02 -6.34 -6.46
N SER A 129 12.21 -5.73 -6.47
CA SER A 129 12.40 -4.29 -6.25
C SER A 129 13.81 -3.88 -6.65
N THR A 130 13.94 -2.96 -7.61
CA THR A 130 15.24 -2.35 -7.92
C THR A 130 15.74 -1.39 -6.82
N PRO A 131 17.05 -1.10 -6.71
CA PRO A 131 17.60 -0.18 -5.70
C PRO A 131 17.01 1.24 -5.69
N THR A 132 16.57 1.73 -6.85
CA THR A 132 15.91 3.03 -6.98
C THR A 132 14.38 2.94 -6.89
N HIS A 133 13.86 1.74 -6.64
CA HIS A 133 12.43 1.41 -6.65
C HIS A 133 11.75 1.82 -7.96
N SER A 134 12.51 1.78 -9.07
CA SER A 134 12.03 2.06 -10.42
C SER A 134 11.11 0.97 -10.94
N TYR A 135 11.27 -0.25 -10.42
CA TYR A 135 10.34 -1.37 -10.52
C TYR A 135 10.16 -2.00 -9.14
N MET A 136 8.94 -2.40 -8.79
CA MET A 136 8.62 -3.17 -7.57
C MET A 136 7.45 -4.12 -7.84
N LYS A 137 7.48 -5.31 -7.22
CA LYS A 137 6.40 -6.30 -7.31
C LYS A 137 6.18 -7.00 -5.98
N TYR A 138 4.92 -7.03 -5.56
CA TYR A 138 4.45 -7.65 -4.33
C TYR A 138 3.31 -8.62 -4.62
N LEU A 139 3.19 -9.68 -3.83
CA LEU A 139 2.07 -10.63 -3.87
C LEU A 139 1.47 -10.79 -2.46
N TYR A 140 0.16 -10.63 -2.35
CA TYR A 140 -0.62 -11.01 -1.18
C TYR A 140 -1.59 -12.15 -1.51
N LYS A 141 -1.74 -13.12 -0.61
CA LYS A 141 -2.74 -14.18 -0.71
C LYS A 141 -3.90 -13.89 0.24
N TYR A 142 -5.06 -13.55 -0.32
CA TYR A 142 -6.25 -13.20 0.46
C TYR A 142 -7.31 -14.30 0.40
N PRO A 143 -7.69 -14.95 1.52
CA PRO A 143 -8.68 -16.02 1.50
C PRO A 143 -10.04 -15.60 0.96
N HIS A 144 -10.79 -16.54 0.37
CA HIS A 144 -12.22 -16.32 0.07
C HIS A 144 -13.09 -16.38 1.34
N ALA A 145 -12.68 -17.16 2.33
CA ALA A 145 -13.35 -17.26 3.63
C ALA A 145 -13.04 -16.04 4.51
N ALA A 146 -13.85 -15.80 5.53
CA ALA A 146 -13.52 -14.82 6.56
C ALA A 146 -12.16 -15.16 7.18
N PHE A 147 -11.33 -14.15 7.42
CA PHE A 147 -9.99 -14.38 7.94
C PHE A 147 -10.07 -14.86 9.40
N PRO A 148 -9.31 -15.90 9.81
CA PRO A 148 -9.55 -16.61 11.06
C PRO A 148 -8.84 -15.97 12.26
N TYR A 149 -9.00 -14.66 12.48
CA TYR A 149 -8.27 -13.90 13.51
C TYR A 149 -8.34 -14.53 14.90
N THR A 150 -9.56 -14.81 15.39
CA THR A 150 -9.78 -15.37 16.73
C THR A 150 -9.13 -16.73 16.89
N ARG A 151 -9.26 -17.61 15.89
CA ARG A 151 -8.66 -18.96 15.92
C ARG A 151 -7.14 -18.88 15.93
N LEU A 152 -6.54 -17.97 15.14
CA LEU A 152 -5.09 -17.75 15.13
C LEU A 152 -4.57 -17.33 16.52
N VAL A 153 -5.28 -16.43 17.19
CA VAL A 153 -4.90 -15.98 18.54
C VAL A 153 -5.11 -17.09 19.58
N GLU A 154 -6.28 -17.73 19.60
CA GLU A 154 -6.62 -18.73 20.61
C GLU A 154 -5.75 -19.98 20.53
N GLU A 155 -5.48 -20.50 19.33
CA GLU A 155 -4.66 -21.70 19.15
C GLU A 155 -3.21 -21.45 19.54
N ASN A 156 -2.63 -20.30 19.17
CA ASN A 156 -1.25 -19.98 19.55
C ASN A 156 -1.10 -19.72 21.06
N ARG A 157 -2.10 -19.10 21.71
CA ARG A 157 -2.10 -18.93 23.19
C ARG A 157 -2.15 -20.25 23.96
N ARG A 158 -2.77 -21.30 23.40
CA ARG A 158 -2.86 -22.63 24.02
C ARG A 158 -1.59 -23.45 23.89
N ARG A 159 -0.71 -23.11 22.94
CA ARG A 159 0.51 -23.85 22.62
C ARG A 159 1.68 -23.43 23.52
N GLY A 160 2.52 -24.40 23.87
CA GLY A 160 3.75 -24.17 24.59
C GLY A 160 4.92 -23.86 23.67
N ARG A 161 6.07 -23.47 24.26
CA ARG A 161 7.31 -23.17 23.52
C ARG A 161 7.86 -24.34 22.70
N ARG A 162 7.46 -25.58 23.01
CA ARG A 162 7.91 -26.79 22.32
C ARG A 162 7.00 -27.21 21.16
N ASP A 163 5.80 -26.64 21.09
CA ASP A 163 4.85 -26.92 20.02
C ASP A 163 5.18 -26.04 18.80
N PRO A 164 4.91 -26.50 17.57
CA PRO A 164 5.00 -25.65 16.40
C PRO A 164 3.98 -24.50 16.48
N GLU A 165 4.25 -23.38 15.83
CA GLU A 165 3.26 -22.30 15.70
C GLU A 165 2.02 -22.80 14.93
N PHE A 166 0.86 -22.21 15.21
CA PHE A 166 -0.32 -22.39 14.37
C PHE A 166 -0.36 -21.26 13.34
N GLU A 167 -0.21 -21.62 12.07
CA GLU A 167 -0.13 -20.67 10.96
C GLU A 167 -1.46 -20.53 10.21
N LEU A 168 -1.57 -19.48 9.39
CA LEU A 168 -2.74 -19.26 8.53
C LEU A 168 -3.04 -20.48 7.65
N ILE A 169 -2.00 -21.13 7.13
CA ILE A 169 -2.14 -22.32 6.28
C ILE A 169 -2.75 -23.52 7.02
N ASP A 170 -2.54 -23.63 8.34
CA ASP A 170 -3.07 -24.71 9.17
C ASP A 170 -4.57 -24.54 9.48
N SER A 171 -5.11 -23.35 9.20
CA SER A 171 -6.51 -23.05 9.48
C SER A 171 -7.48 -23.65 8.46
N GLY A 172 -7.00 -24.10 7.30
CA GLY A 172 -7.82 -24.61 6.20
C GLY A 172 -8.45 -23.52 5.32
N VAL A 173 -8.20 -22.23 5.58
CA VAL A 173 -8.77 -21.14 4.76
C VAL A 173 -8.23 -21.08 3.33
N PHE A 174 -7.17 -21.82 3.03
CA PHE A 174 -6.61 -21.99 1.70
C PHE A 174 -6.91 -23.35 1.05
N ASP A 175 -7.71 -24.20 1.73
CA ASP A 175 -8.10 -25.50 1.18
C ASP A 175 -8.75 -25.32 -0.19
N GLU A 176 -8.47 -26.26 -1.11
CA GLU A 176 -8.92 -26.22 -2.51
C GLU A 176 -8.50 -24.95 -3.28
N ASN A 177 -7.42 -24.28 -2.85
CA ASN A 177 -6.96 -23.01 -3.40
C ASN A 177 -7.98 -21.86 -3.29
N ARG A 178 -8.83 -21.86 -2.25
CA ARG A 178 -9.88 -20.85 -2.06
C ARG A 178 -9.34 -19.49 -1.59
N TYR A 179 -8.58 -18.83 -2.44
CA TYR A 179 -8.00 -17.51 -2.21
C TYR A 179 -7.81 -16.71 -3.50
N PHE A 180 -7.64 -15.40 -3.34
CA PHE A 180 -7.16 -14.50 -4.37
C PHE A 180 -5.64 -14.35 -4.27
N ASP A 181 -4.93 -14.48 -5.38
CA ASP A 181 -3.62 -13.84 -5.51
C ASP A 181 -3.85 -12.37 -5.87
N VAL A 182 -3.29 -11.46 -5.09
CA VAL A 182 -3.32 -10.01 -5.32
C VAL A 182 -1.89 -9.55 -5.57
N PHE A 183 -1.55 -9.35 -6.83
CA PHE A 183 -0.28 -8.76 -7.24
C PHE A 183 -0.40 -7.24 -7.25
N VAL A 184 0.56 -6.56 -6.64
CA VAL A 184 0.68 -5.10 -6.69
C VAL A 184 2.05 -4.78 -7.27
N GLU A 185 2.05 -4.12 -8.42
CA GLU A 185 3.25 -3.76 -9.16
C GLU A 185 3.34 -2.24 -9.33
N TYR A 186 4.55 -1.72 -9.16
CA TYR A 186 4.87 -0.31 -9.37
C TYR A 186 5.97 -0.18 -10.42
N ALA A 187 5.81 0.75 -11.35
CA ALA A 187 6.83 1.08 -12.33
C ALA A 187 6.89 2.60 -12.51
N LYS A 188 8.10 3.17 -12.40
CA LYS A 188 8.31 4.62 -12.53
C LYS A 188 8.56 5.00 -13.98
N ALA A 189 7.70 5.83 -14.56
CA ALA A 189 8.00 6.50 -15.83
C ALA A 189 9.05 7.60 -15.60
N SER A 190 8.95 8.31 -14.48
CA SER A 190 9.91 9.30 -13.99
C SER A 190 9.93 9.29 -12.44
N PRO A 191 10.82 10.07 -11.77
CA PRO A 191 10.80 10.20 -10.32
C PRO A 191 9.46 10.67 -9.73
N GLU A 192 8.62 11.39 -10.49
CA GLU A 192 7.33 11.92 -10.02
C GLU A 192 6.12 11.27 -10.71
N ASP A 193 6.32 10.21 -11.47
CA ASP A 193 5.27 9.56 -12.25
C ASP A 193 5.34 8.05 -12.11
N LEU A 194 4.39 7.52 -11.32
CA LEU A 194 4.32 6.13 -10.89
C LEU A 194 3.11 5.45 -11.54
N CYS A 195 3.35 4.47 -12.39
CA CYS A 195 2.34 3.53 -12.85
C CYS A 195 2.16 2.43 -11.80
N ILE A 196 0.90 2.14 -11.47
CA ILE A 196 0.49 1.16 -10.45
C ILE A 196 -0.43 0.15 -11.13
N ARG A 197 -0.08 -1.13 -11.05
CA ARG A 197 -0.85 -2.23 -11.62
C ARG A 197 -1.23 -3.19 -10.52
N ILE A 198 -2.54 -3.37 -10.31
CA ILE A 198 -3.08 -4.32 -9.33
C ILE A 198 -3.76 -5.45 -10.11
N GLN A 199 -3.23 -6.66 -9.99
CA GLN A 199 -3.79 -7.84 -10.64
C GLN A 199 -4.35 -8.79 -9.59
N VAL A 200 -5.63 -9.13 -9.72
CA VAL A 200 -6.33 -10.07 -8.85
C VAL A 200 -6.65 -11.33 -9.64
N VAL A 201 -6.22 -12.48 -9.13
CA VAL A 201 -6.51 -13.80 -9.70
C VAL A 201 -7.32 -14.61 -8.70
N ASN A 202 -8.51 -15.05 -9.09
CA ASN A 202 -9.28 -16.02 -8.31
C ASN A 202 -8.67 -17.41 -8.52
N ARG A 203 -8.03 -17.98 -7.49
CA ARG A 203 -7.43 -19.33 -7.54
C ARG A 203 -8.41 -20.44 -7.19
N GLY A 204 -9.55 -20.09 -6.60
CA GLY A 204 -10.52 -21.05 -6.11
C GLY A 204 -11.40 -21.66 -7.20
N PRO A 205 -12.17 -22.69 -6.84
CA PRO A 205 -13.02 -23.44 -7.77
C PRO A 205 -14.36 -22.76 -8.07
N GLU A 206 -14.70 -21.69 -7.34
CA GLU A 206 -15.99 -20.99 -7.41
C GLU A 206 -15.82 -19.52 -7.78
N GLN A 207 -16.88 -18.93 -8.32
CA GLN A 207 -16.96 -17.49 -8.49
C GLN A 207 -16.89 -16.79 -7.13
N ALA A 208 -16.08 -15.75 -7.03
CA ALA A 208 -15.90 -14.99 -5.79
C ALA A 208 -15.89 -13.48 -6.06
N GLU A 209 -16.38 -12.72 -5.09
CA GLU A 209 -16.37 -11.27 -5.11
C GLU A 209 -15.23 -10.73 -4.25
N LEU A 210 -14.58 -9.66 -4.74
CA LEU A 210 -13.57 -8.92 -4.01
C LEU A 210 -13.84 -7.42 -4.18
N THR A 211 -13.98 -6.71 -3.07
CA THR A 211 -13.90 -5.24 -3.07
C THR A 211 -12.43 -4.85 -2.87
N LEU A 212 -11.90 -4.09 -3.82
CA LEU A 212 -10.55 -3.53 -3.84
C LEU A 212 -10.62 -2.01 -3.70
N LEU A 213 -9.86 -1.47 -2.75
CA LEU A 213 -9.75 -0.03 -2.49
C LEU A 213 -8.28 0.41 -2.53
N PRO A 214 -7.74 0.81 -3.70
CA PRO A 214 -6.49 1.55 -3.74
C PRO A 214 -6.69 2.87 -3.01
N THR A 215 -5.96 3.05 -1.92
CA THR A 215 -6.19 4.09 -0.91
C THR A 215 -4.98 4.99 -0.82
N ILE A 216 -5.19 6.30 -0.85
CA ILE A 216 -4.18 7.34 -0.67
C ILE A 216 -4.52 8.18 0.56
N TRP A 217 -3.53 8.50 1.39
CA TRP A 217 -3.74 9.33 2.57
C TRP A 217 -2.52 10.15 2.96
N TYR A 218 -2.79 11.18 3.76
CA TYR A 218 -1.78 11.94 4.45
C TYR A 218 -1.51 11.35 5.83
N ARG A 219 -0.23 11.20 6.20
CA ARG A 219 0.12 10.93 7.61
C ARG A 219 -0.36 12.09 8.46
N ASN A 220 -0.98 11.78 9.60
CA ASN A 220 -1.50 12.79 10.50
C ASN A 220 -0.38 13.52 11.24
N THR A 221 0.05 14.66 10.72
CA THR A 221 1.08 15.53 11.34
C THR A 221 0.50 16.73 12.09
N TRP A 222 -0.78 17.04 11.83
CA TRP A 222 -1.45 18.25 12.33
C TRP A 222 -1.99 18.08 13.74
N SER A 223 -2.52 16.90 14.09
CA SER A 223 -3.07 16.65 15.43
C SER A 223 -1.98 16.64 16.52
N TRP A 224 -0.70 16.56 16.13
CA TRP A 224 0.45 16.57 17.04
C TRP A 224 1.27 17.87 17.01
N GLY A 225 0.83 18.88 16.26
CA GLY A 225 1.50 20.18 16.16
C GLY A 225 2.85 20.16 15.42
N SER A 226 3.18 19.09 14.70
CA SER A 226 4.43 19.01 13.91
C SER A 226 4.33 19.84 12.63
N ASP A 227 3.16 19.86 12.01
CA ASP A 227 2.78 20.80 10.96
C ASP A 227 1.29 21.10 11.08
N ILE A 228 0.93 22.34 11.40
CA ILE A 228 -0.48 22.74 11.60
C ILE A 228 -1.28 22.74 10.30
N ARG A 229 -0.61 22.66 9.14
CA ARG A 229 -1.26 22.64 7.84
C ARG A 229 -1.91 21.29 7.62
N ARG A 230 -3.13 21.33 7.08
CA ARG A 230 -3.92 20.14 6.81
C ARG A 230 -4.13 19.99 5.30
N PRO A 231 -3.28 19.21 4.61
CA PRO A 231 -3.44 18.99 3.18
C PRO A 231 -4.73 18.21 2.90
N ARG A 232 -5.28 18.36 1.70
CA ARG A 232 -6.57 17.76 1.33
C ARG A 232 -6.48 17.05 -0.01
N PHE A 233 -7.05 15.86 -0.07
CA PHE A 233 -7.49 15.24 -1.31
C PHE A 233 -8.90 15.72 -1.64
N ARG A 234 -9.16 15.93 -2.92
CA ARG A 234 -10.49 16.23 -3.47
C ARG A 234 -10.73 15.41 -4.73
N GLN A 235 -11.98 15.24 -5.10
CA GLN A 235 -12.30 14.75 -6.44
C GLN A 235 -11.92 15.78 -7.49
N GLY A 236 -11.12 15.37 -8.48
CA GLY A 236 -10.79 16.15 -9.67
C GLY A 236 -11.80 15.95 -10.78
N GLU A 237 -11.64 16.70 -11.87
CA GLU A 237 -12.42 16.49 -13.09
C GLU A 237 -12.05 15.14 -13.72
N SER A 238 -13.06 14.33 -14.05
CA SER A 238 -12.86 13.09 -14.81
C SER A 238 -12.18 13.42 -16.13
N THR A 239 -11.17 12.63 -16.49
CA THR A 239 -10.42 12.79 -17.74
C THR A 239 -10.35 11.46 -18.45
N ASN A 240 -10.71 11.41 -19.74
CA ASN A 240 -10.74 10.19 -20.55
C ASN A 240 -11.40 8.97 -19.85
N GLN A 241 -12.55 9.18 -19.19
CA GLN A 241 -13.28 8.15 -18.42
C GLN A 241 -12.46 7.55 -17.27
N MET A 242 -11.67 8.39 -16.59
CA MET A 242 -10.87 8.03 -15.42
C MET A 242 -11.32 8.83 -14.21
N GLY A 243 -11.50 8.16 -13.08
CA GLY A 243 -11.64 8.80 -11.77
C GLY A 243 -10.34 9.51 -11.39
N VAL A 244 -10.45 10.73 -10.85
CA VAL A 244 -9.28 11.53 -10.46
C VAL A 244 -9.40 11.95 -9.00
N ILE A 245 -8.39 11.60 -8.21
CA ILE A 245 -8.17 12.17 -6.89
C ILE A 245 -7.03 13.18 -7.00
N GLU A 246 -7.27 14.43 -6.64
CA GLU A 246 -6.30 15.51 -6.73
C GLU A 246 -5.91 16.05 -5.36
N THR A 247 -4.68 16.54 -5.27
CA THR A 247 -4.23 17.25 -4.08
C THR A 247 -3.19 18.30 -4.42
N GLN A 248 -3.18 19.38 -3.64
CA GLN A 248 -2.14 20.39 -3.64
C GLN A 248 -1.43 20.30 -2.28
N HIS A 249 -0.20 19.81 -2.28
CA HIS A 249 0.62 19.73 -1.08
C HIS A 249 1.68 20.84 -1.09
N ASP A 250 1.92 21.49 0.04
CA ASP A 250 2.84 22.64 0.11
C ASP A 250 4.26 22.31 -0.35
N TYR A 251 4.76 21.13 0.00
CA TYR A 251 6.10 20.70 -0.42
C TYR A 251 6.15 20.07 -1.81
N TYR A 252 5.09 19.33 -2.20
CA TYR A 252 5.12 18.55 -3.45
C TYR A 252 4.44 19.27 -4.61
N GLY A 253 3.62 20.27 -4.36
CA GLY A 253 2.76 20.91 -5.33
C GLY A 253 1.56 20.05 -5.69
N LEU A 254 1.03 20.25 -6.90
CA LEU A 254 -0.08 19.48 -7.45
C LEU A 254 0.32 18.01 -7.63
N ARG A 255 -0.55 17.11 -7.20
CA ARG A 255 -0.47 15.68 -7.46
C ARG A 255 -1.86 15.13 -7.82
N ARG A 256 -1.88 14.10 -8.65
CA ARG A 256 -3.09 13.42 -9.10
C ARG A 256 -2.89 11.91 -9.01
N LEU A 257 -3.89 11.20 -8.49
CA LEU A 257 -4.03 9.77 -8.64
C LEU A 257 -5.14 9.51 -9.66
N LEU A 258 -4.75 9.07 -10.85
CA LEU A 258 -5.64 8.64 -11.91
C LEU A 258 -6.04 7.19 -11.66
N CYS A 259 -7.32 6.89 -11.77
CA CYS A 259 -7.92 5.58 -11.51
C CYS A 259 -8.60 5.09 -12.79
N GLU A 260 -8.31 3.87 -13.24
CA GLU A 260 -8.91 3.29 -14.45
C GLU A 260 -10.44 3.17 -14.32
N GLY A 261 -11.17 3.64 -15.34
CA GLY A 261 -12.63 3.73 -15.32
C GLY A 261 -13.12 4.84 -14.39
N GLU A 262 -14.43 4.86 -14.09
CA GLU A 262 -15.03 5.85 -13.20
C GLU A 262 -15.54 5.17 -11.91
N PRO A 263 -14.65 4.59 -11.07
CA PRO A 263 -15.07 3.97 -9.82
C PRO A 263 -15.63 5.03 -8.86
N PRO A 264 -16.53 4.66 -7.94
CA PRO A 264 -16.88 5.52 -6.82
C PRO A 264 -15.61 5.96 -6.06
N LEU A 265 -15.46 7.27 -5.87
CA LEU A 265 -14.36 7.86 -5.11
C LEU A 265 -14.85 8.22 -3.70
N LEU A 266 -14.24 7.58 -2.71
CA LEU A 266 -14.57 7.72 -1.29
C LEU A 266 -13.57 8.65 -0.61
N PHE A 267 -14.06 9.49 0.30
CA PHE A 267 -13.22 10.46 1.04
C PHE A 267 -13.54 10.41 2.53
N THR A 268 -12.50 10.53 3.36
CA THR A 268 -12.60 10.63 4.81
C THR A 268 -11.35 11.31 5.38
N GLU A 269 -11.21 11.30 6.70
CA GLU A 269 -10.05 11.81 7.41
C GLU A 269 -9.15 10.69 7.94
N ASN A 270 -7.83 10.84 7.86
CA ASN A 270 -6.88 10.04 8.64
C ASN A 270 -6.81 10.58 10.07
N GLU A 271 -7.92 10.54 10.78
CA GLU A 271 -8.08 11.03 12.16
C GLU A 271 -8.48 9.90 13.08
N THR A 272 -8.03 9.98 14.33
CA THR A 272 -8.41 9.00 15.35
C THR A 272 -9.92 9.06 15.60
N ASN A 273 -10.58 7.92 15.54
CA ASN A 273 -11.98 7.76 15.89
C ASN A 273 -12.15 7.81 17.42
N SER A 274 -12.24 9.03 17.96
CA SER A 274 -12.38 9.27 19.40
C SER A 274 -13.72 8.77 19.96
N ARG A 275 -14.77 8.75 19.14
CA ARG A 275 -16.08 8.17 19.49
C ARG A 275 -15.94 6.70 19.84
N ARG A 276 -15.33 5.92 18.95
CA ARG A 276 -15.13 4.47 19.13
C ARG A 276 -14.14 4.16 20.24
N LEU A 277 -13.00 4.84 20.27
CA LEU A 277 -11.88 4.46 21.13
C LEU A 277 -11.98 5.04 22.55
N TYR A 278 -12.59 6.21 22.69
CA TYR A 278 -12.60 6.96 23.95
C TYR A 278 -14.00 7.40 24.40
N GLY A 279 -15.06 7.06 23.67
CA GLY A 279 -16.44 7.42 24.01
C GLY A 279 -16.78 8.90 23.84
N ASP A 280 -15.93 9.65 23.13
CA ASP A 280 -16.09 11.09 22.88
C ASP A 280 -17.27 11.34 21.92
N GLN A 281 -18.43 11.69 22.48
CA GLN A 281 -19.67 11.88 21.71
C GLN A 281 -19.58 13.03 20.70
N GLU A 282 -18.71 14.00 20.95
CA GLU A 282 -18.48 15.17 20.09
C GLU A 282 -17.34 14.94 19.08
N GLY A 283 -16.80 13.73 19.01
CA GLY A 283 -15.70 13.39 18.11
C GLY A 283 -16.05 13.64 16.63
N ALA A 284 -15.03 13.68 15.77
CA ALA A 284 -15.23 13.92 14.34
C ALA A 284 -16.14 12.84 13.70
N ARG A 285 -16.93 13.24 12.70
CA ARG A 285 -17.82 12.33 11.97
C ARG A 285 -17.05 11.43 10.99
N TYR A 286 -16.14 12.02 10.22
CA TYR A 286 -15.32 11.31 9.24
C TYR A 286 -13.95 11.04 9.86
N VAL A 287 -13.56 9.78 9.91
CA VAL A 287 -12.43 9.27 10.70
C VAL A 287 -11.72 8.13 9.95
N LYS A 288 -10.60 7.67 10.50
CA LYS A 288 -9.67 6.74 9.82
C LYS A 288 -10.34 5.45 9.33
N ASP A 289 -11.28 4.94 10.10
CA ASP A 289 -12.05 3.71 9.84
C ASP A 289 -13.37 3.92 9.09
N SER A 290 -13.69 5.13 8.63
CA SER A 290 -14.91 5.38 7.84
C SER A 290 -15.05 4.48 6.59
N PHE A 291 -13.95 4.07 5.96
CA PHE A 291 -14.00 3.13 4.84
C PHE A 291 -14.36 1.71 5.28
N HIS A 292 -14.00 1.32 6.50
CA HIS A 292 -14.47 0.07 7.09
C HIS A 292 -15.99 0.12 7.28
N ASP A 293 -16.52 1.18 7.89
CA ASP A 293 -17.97 1.31 8.13
C ASP A 293 -18.76 1.34 6.81
N TYR A 294 -18.26 2.07 5.81
CA TYR A 294 -18.90 2.16 4.49
C TYR A 294 -18.95 0.83 3.72
N VAL A 295 -17.84 0.08 3.73
CA VAL A 295 -17.68 -1.15 2.93
C VAL A 295 -18.21 -2.36 3.68
N VAL A 296 -17.81 -2.54 4.94
CA VAL A 296 -18.07 -3.74 5.74
C VAL A 296 -19.42 -3.66 6.45
N GLN A 297 -19.76 -2.50 7.04
CA GLN A 297 -21.03 -2.32 7.76
C GLN A 297 -22.16 -1.78 6.85
N GLY A 298 -21.81 -1.31 5.64
CA GLY A 298 -22.78 -0.76 4.69
C GLY A 298 -23.26 0.66 5.02
N GLU A 299 -22.61 1.35 5.96
CA GLU A 299 -22.99 2.70 6.40
C GLU A 299 -22.59 3.76 5.35
N LYS A 300 -23.50 4.06 4.42
CA LYS A 300 -23.20 4.96 3.29
C LYS A 300 -22.87 6.38 3.69
N ASP A 301 -23.33 6.81 4.85
CA ASP A 301 -23.12 8.14 5.42
C ASP A 301 -21.81 8.27 6.23
N ALA A 302 -21.00 7.20 6.29
CA ALA A 302 -19.73 7.15 7.01
C ALA A 302 -18.58 7.87 6.28
N VAL A 303 -18.71 8.10 4.97
CA VAL A 303 -17.73 8.84 4.13
C VAL A 303 -18.21 10.26 3.85
N ASN A 304 -17.28 11.15 3.52
CA ASN A 304 -17.58 12.56 3.28
C ASN A 304 -18.26 12.76 1.91
N PRO A 305 -19.55 13.18 1.85
CA PRO A 305 -20.26 13.40 0.58
C PRO A 305 -19.75 14.61 -0.20
N ASP A 306 -18.97 15.50 0.42
CA ASP A 306 -18.37 16.65 -0.24
C ASP A 306 -17.11 16.28 -1.05
N HIS A 307 -16.76 14.98 -1.09
CA HIS A 307 -15.60 14.45 -1.81
C HIS A 307 -14.27 15.15 -1.46
N LEU A 308 -14.07 15.39 -0.16
CA LEU A 308 -12.92 16.08 0.42
C LEU A 308 -12.41 15.33 1.66
N GLY A 309 -11.10 15.23 1.85
CA GLY A 309 -10.56 14.60 3.05
C GLY A 309 -9.04 14.56 3.11
N THR A 310 -8.48 13.97 4.16
CA THR A 310 -7.05 13.63 4.27
C THR A 310 -6.76 12.17 3.89
N LYS A 311 -7.80 11.38 3.62
CA LYS A 311 -7.74 9.99 3.14
C LYS A 311 -8.79 9.81 2.03
N ALA A 312 -8.41 9.17 0.93
CA ALA A 312 -9.26 8.94 -0.23
C ALA A 312 -9.03 7.54 -0.81
N ALA A 313 -10.04 6.95 -1.44
CA ALA A 313 -9.92 5.65 -2.10
C ALA A 313 -10.81 5.56 -3.35
N ALA A 314 -10.39 4.76 -4.32
CA ALA A 314 -11.23 4.35 -5.44
C ALA A 314 -11.82 2.96 -5.17
N GLN A 315 -13.14 2.81 -5.24
CA GLN A 315 -13.78 1.52 -4.95
C GLN A 315 -14.00 0.69 -6.23
N TYR A 316 -13.38 -0.48 -6.28
CA TYR A 316 -13.59 -1.47 -7.34
C TYR A 316 -14.23 -2.72 -6.75
N VAL A 317 -15.42 -3.08 -7.23
CA VAL A 317 -16.07 -4.36 -6.89
C VAL A 317 -15.84 -5.34 -8.05
N LEU A 318 -15.13 -6.42 -7.77
CA LEU A 318 -14.69 -7.40 -8.76
C LEU A 318 -15.42 -8.72 -8.55
N THR A 319 -16.18 -9.16 -9.54
CA THR A 319 -16.76 -10.51 -9.55
C THR A 319 -15.95 -11.40 -10.49
N LEU A 320 -15.23 -12.38 -9.94
CA LEU A 320 -14.24 -13.18 -10.67
C LEU A 320 -14.69 -14.64 -10.75
N ALA A 321 -14.85 -15.17 -11.97
CA ALA A 321 -15.02 -16.60 -12.21
C ALA A 321 -13.78 -17.41 -11.76
N PRO A 322 -13.88 -18.75 -11.62
CA PRO A 322 -12.73 -19.59 -11.28
C PRO A 322 -11.57 -19.40 -12.26
N GLY A 323 -10.35 -19.15 -11.75
CA GLY A 323 -9.17 -18.89 -12.57
C GLY A 323 -9.13 -17.54 -13.27
N ALA A 324 -10.20 -16.74 -13.19
CA ALA A 324 -10.27 -15.44 -13.86
C ALA A 324 -9.30 -14.44 -13.23
N THR A 325 -8.77 -13.57 -14.09
CA THR A 325 -7.85 -12.50 -13.71
C THR A 325 -8.46 -11.15 -14.07
N LYS A 326 -8.42 -10.19 -13.14
CA LYS A 326 -8.74 -8.79 -13.41
C LYS A 326 -7.53 -7.93 -13.06
N THR A 327 -7.20 -7.03 -13.98
CA THR A 327 -6.18 -6.00 -13.76
C THR A 327 -6.87 -4.65 -13.61
N ILE A 328 -6.40 -3.87 -12.64
CA ILE A 328 -6.76 -2.46 -12.42
C ILE A 328 -5.49 -1.62 -12.56
N LYS A 329 -5.58 -0.55 -13.36
CA LYS A 329 -4.48 0.40 -13.59
C LYS A 329 -4.71 1.69 -12.81
N LEU A 330 -3.68 2.20 -12.15
CA LEU A 330 -3.65 3.55 -11.54
C LEU A 330 -2.35 4.27 -11.89
N ARG A 331 -2.35 5.60 -11.84
CA ARG A 331 -1.14 6.41 -12.09
C ARG A 331 -1.08 7.58 -11.13
N PHE A 332 -0.02 7.66 -10.33
CA PHE A 332 0.22 8.76 -9.41
C PHE A 332 1.27 9.69 -10.01
N THR A 333 0.89 10.95 -10.27
CA THR A 333 1.72 11.89 -11.04
C THR A 333 1.59 13.34 -10.58
N ASN A 334 2.58 14.16 -10.94
CA ASN A 334 2.56 15.62 -10.82
C ASN A 334 2.14 16.36 -12.09
N ASP A 335 1.95 15.65 -13.21
CA ASP A 335 1.61 16.27 -14.48
C ASP A 335 0.09 16.34 -14.67
N ALA A 336 -0.42 17.56 -14.84
CA ALA A 336 -1.83 17.81 -15.09
C ALA A 336 -2.29 17.37 -16.50
N GLN A 337 -1.36 17.23 -17.45
CA GLN A 337 -1.63 17.00 -18.87
C GLN A 337 -1.46 15.54 -19.28
N ILE A 338 -1.08 14.64 -18.37
CA ILE A 338 -0.92 13.22 -18.71
C ILE A 338 -2.26 12.64 -19.21
N PRO A 339 -2.29 12.04 -20.42
CA PRO A 339 -3.53 11.59 -21.06
C PRO A 339 -4.11 10.30 -20.44
N GLY A 340 -3.53 9.81 -19.34
CA GLY A 340 -4.02 8.64 -18.61
C GLY A 340 -3.23 7.36 -18.84
N PHE A 341 -3.95 6.30 -19.21
CA PHE A 341 -3.46 4.92 -19.31
C PHE A 341 -3.20 4.42 -20.74
N ALA A 342 -3.18 5.30 -21.75
CA ALA A 342 -3.05 4.91 -23.16
C ALA A 342 -2.08 3.73 -23.31
N ASN A 343 -2.60 2.57 -23.76
CA ASN A 343 -2.01 1.25 -23.49
C ASN A 343 -0.51 1.16 -23.83
N GLN A 344 -0.07 1.87 -24.85
CA GLN A 344 1.33 1.88 -25.26
C GLN A 344 2.26 2.63 -24.29
N ASP A 345 1.82 3.62 -23.53
CA ASP A 345 2.68 4.30 -22.54
C ASP A 345 2.78 3.47 -21.26
N PHE A 346 1.63 3.10 -20.69
CA PHE A 346 1.57 2.39 -19.40
C PHE A 346 2.25 1.01 -19.43
N ASP A 347 1.91 0.16 -20.40
CA ASP A 347 2.47 -1.19 -20.47
C ASP A 347 3.95 -1.17 -20.92
N THR A 348 4.37 -0.14 -21.69
CA THR A 348 5.78 0.06 -22.03
C THR A 348 6.62 0.48 -20.83
N VAL A 349 6.08 1.30 -19.92
CA VAL A 349 6.79 1.64 -18.67
C VAL A 349 7.06 0.35 -17.87
N PHE A 350 6.07 -0.53 -17.71
CA PHE A 350 6.27 -1.81 -17.01
C PHE A 350 7.28 -2.72 -17.70
N SER A 351 7.15 -2.93 -19.02
CA SER A 351 8.06 -3.81 -19.74
C SER A 351 9.49 -3.27 -19.76
N THR A 352 9.66 -1.96 -19.88
CA THR A 352 10.97 -1.28 -19.83
C THR A 352 11.59 -1.41 -18.45
N ARG A 353 10.86 -1.08 -17.37
CA ARG A 353 11.39 -1.13 -16.00
C ARG A 353 11.73 -2.56 -15.58
N LEU A 354 10.94 -3.57 -15.98
CA LEU A 354 11.25 -4.98 -15.74
C LEU A 354 12.50 -5.43 -16.52
N LYS A 355 12.62 -5.04 -17.79
CA LYS A 355 13.82 -5.36 -18.60
C LYS A 355 15.09 -4.79 -17.93
N GLU A 356 15.05 -3.53 -17.53
CA GLU A 356 16.17 -2.86 -16.86
C GLU A 356 16.49 -3.49 -15.49
N ALA A 357 15.47 -3.97 -14.75
CA ALA A 357 15.66 -4.70 -13.51
C ALA A 357 16.41 -6.02 -13.74
N ASN A 358 15.98 -6.80 -14.73
CA ASN A 358 16.65 -8.05 -15.11
C ASN A 358 18.09 -7.79 -15.56
N GLU A 359 18.31 -6.83 -16.47
CA GLU A 359 19.66 -6.44 -16.93
C GLU A 359 20.58 -6.07 -15.74
N PHE A 360 20.06 -5.34 -14.75
CA PHE A 360 20.81 -4.98 -13.54
C PHE A 360 21.16 -6.19 -12.67
N TYR A 361 20.20 -7.06 -12.35
CA TYR A 361 20.45 -8.21 -11.49
C TYR A 361 21.28 -9.31 -12.17
N ASP A 362 21.07 -9.54 -13.46
CA ASP A 362 21.90 -10.46 -14.26
C ASP A 362 23.38 -10.02 -14.25
N SER A 363 23.65 -8.70 -14.16
CA SER A 363 25.02 -8.19 -14.06
C SER A 363 25.69 -8.41 -12.69
N LEU A 364 24.90 -8.63 -11.63
CA LEU A 364 25.39 -8.82 -10.25
C LEU A 364 25.52 -10.30 -9.88
N ALA A 365 24.64 -11.15 -10.40
CA ALA A 365 24.61 -12.59 -10.15
C ALA A 365 24.43 -13.36 -11.48
N PRO A 366 25.46 -13.35 -12.35
CA PRO A 366 25.40 -13.90 -13.72
C PRO A 366 25.37 -15.44 -13.81
#